data_AF-A0A6G3XEB5-F1
#
_entry.id   AF-A0A6G3XEB5-F1
#
_cell.length_a   1.000
_cell.length_b   1.000
_cell.length_c   1.000
_cell.angle_alpha   90.00
_cell.angle_beta   90.00
_cell.angle_gamma   90.00
#
_symmetry.space_group_name_H-M   'P 1'
#
loop_
_entity.id
_entity.type
_entity.pdbx_description
1 polymer ?
#
loop_
_entity_poly.entity_id
_entity_poly.type
_entity_poly.pdbx_seq_one_letter_code
_entity_poly.pdbx_strand_id
1 'polypeptide(L)'
;VLVVDMGADFRLKDAGDWETFYGSPHAGTWPYGLPELPGGRAALAGAKRIAVPGCYPTAVSLALFPAYGAGLAEPEAVIVAASGTSGAGKAAKPHLL
;
A
#
# COMPACT_ATOMS: atom_id res chain seq x y z
N VAL A 1 -19.68 4.63 11.59
CA VAL A 1 -19.57 4.13 10.21
C VAL A 1 -18.21 3.48 10.01
N LEU A 2 -18.15 2.31 9.36
CA LEU A 2 -16.91 1.69 8.88
C LEU A 2 -16.58 2.29 7.51
N VAL A 3 -15.36 2.77 7.32
CA VAL A 3 -14.86 3.28 6.03
C VAL A 3 -13.66 2.45 5.61
N VAL A 4 -13.70 1.97 4.37
CA VAL A 4 -12.63 1.21 3.74
C VAL A 4 -12.22 1.98 2.49
N ASP A 5 -11.08 2.64 2.55
CA ASP A 5 -10.59 3.50 1.47
C ASP A 5 -9.70 2.72 0.51
N MET A 6 -10.09 2.65 -0.76
CA MET A 6 -9.30 2.06 -1.85
C MET A 6 -8.24 3.03 -2.41
N GLY A 7 -8.35 4.31 -2.06
CA GLY A 7 -7.42 5.38 -2.41
C GLY A 7 -6.11 5.32 -1.63
N ALA A 8 -5.29 6.34 -1.81
CA ALA A 8 -3.95 6.40 -1.22
C ALA A 8 -3.89 7.27 0.05
N ASP A 9 -4.91 8.07 0.28
CA ASP A 9 -4.96 9.24 1.17
C ASP A 9 -4.48 8.95 2.59
N PHE A 10 -4.78 7.75 3.09
CA PHE A 10 -4.47 7.34 4.46
C PHE A 10 -3.39 6.24 4.56
N ARG A 11 -2.64 5.97 3.49
CA ARG A 11 -1.64 4.89 3.44
C ARG A 11 -0.32 5.27 4.09
N LEU A 12 0.22 6.46 3.76
CA LEU A 12 1.55 6.87 4.19
C LEU A 12 1.52 7.38 5.63
N LYS A 13 2.56 7.04 6.40
CA LYS A 13 2.76 7.49 7.79
C LYS A 13 3.46 8.84 7.85
N ASP A 14 4.37 9.07 6.92
CA ASP A 14 5.18 10.28 6.87
C ASP A 14 4.49 11.34 5.99
N ALA A 15 4.38 12.55 6.53
CA ALA A 15 3.75 13.66 5.83
C ALA A 15 4.66 14.23 4.72
N GLY A 16 5.98 14.16 4.87
CA GLY A 16 6.96 14.58 3.88
C GLY A 16 6.99 13.65 2.67
N ASP A 17 6.90 12.33 2.88
CA ASP A 17 6.71 11.36 1.80
C ASP A 17 5.41 11.65 1.05
N TRP A 18 4.31 11.88 1.76
CA TRP A 18 3.03 12.23 1.14
C TRP A 18 3.14 13.49 0.29
N GLU A 19 3.69 14.57 0.83
CA GLU A 19 3.85 15.83 0.09
C GLU A 19 4.74 15.66 -1.14
N THR A 20 5.82 14.87 -1.01
CA THR A 20 6.74 14.56 -2.12
C THR A 20 6.04 13.81 -3.26
N PHE A 21 5.22 12.80 -2.94
CA PHE A 21 4.61 11.93 -3.97
C PHE A 21 3.22 12.41 -4.45
N TYR A 22 2.47 13.18 -3.64
CA TYR A 22 1.08 13.55 -3.90
C TYR A 22 0.83 15.06 -3.94
N GLY A 23 1.79 15.91 -3.54
CA GLY A 23 1.71 17.37 -3.73
C GLY A 23 0.55 18.07 -3.01
N SER A 24 0.06 17.49 -1.91
CA SER A 24 -1.03 18.06 -1.10
C SER A 24 -0.76 17.84 0.39
N PRO A 25 -1.47 18.53 1.31
CA PRO A 25 -1.33 18.28 2.74
C PRO A 25 -1.71 16.83 3.11
N HIS A 26 -0.94 16.23 4.01
CA HIS A 26 -1.17 14.86 4.48
C HIS A 26 -2.46 14.77 5.30
N ALA A 27 -3.37 13.88 4.87
CA ALA A 27 -4.67 13.69 5.52
C ALA A 27 -4.61 12.85 6.82
N GLY A 28 -3.42 12.34 7.16
CA GLY A 28 -3.19 11.39 8.25
C GLY A 28 -3.09 9.95 7.76
N THR A 29 -3.12 9.01 8.71
CA THR A 29 -2.89 7.58 8.41
C THR A 29 -3.91 6.71 9.12
N TRP A 30 -4.40 5.69 8.42
CA TRP A 30 -5.31 4.68 8.98
C TRP A 30 -4.62 3.31 9.06
N PRO A 31 -5.15 2.35 9.84
CA PRO A 31 -4.70 0.97 9.80
C PRO A 31 -4.58 0.45 8.36
N TYR A 32 -3.38 -0.01 8.01
CA TYR A 32 -3.05 -0.48 6.67
C TYR A 32 -3.66 -1.87 6.44
N GLY A 33 -4.43 -2.01 5.37
CA GLY A 33 -5.25 -3.18 5.06
C GLY A 33 -4.48 -4.39 4.53
N LEU A 34 -3.33 -4.74 5.13
CA LEU A 34 -2.53 -5.92 4.79
C LEU A 34 -2.34 -6.80 6.04
N PRO A 35 -3.34 -7.64 6.38
CA PRO A 35 -3.39 -8.37 7.65
C PRO A 35 -2.22 -9.33 7.91
N GLU A 36 -1.58 -9.83 6.85
CA GLU A 36 -0.47 -10.79 6.89
C GLU A 36 0.83 -10.16 7.38
N LEU A 37 0.99 -8.84 7.24
CA LEU A 37 2.17 -8.16 7.77
C LEU A 37 2.21 -8.24 9.30
N PRO A 38 3.42 -8.22 9.91
CA PRO A 38 3.56 -8.21 11.36
C PRO A 38 2.72 -7.11 12.03
N GLY A 39 1.85 -7.51 12.95
CA GLY A 39 0.92 -6.62 13.65
C GLY A 39 -0.31 -6.16 12.83
N GLY A 40 -0.36 -6.44 11.52
CA GLY A 40 -1.42 -5.97 10.61
C GLY A 40 -2.81 -6.46 11.02
N ARG A 41 -2.98 -7.77 11.24
CA ARG A 41 -4.26 -8.34 11.69
C ARG A 41 -4.76 -7.75 13.01
N ALA A 42 -3.86 -7.53 13.97
CA ALA A 42 -4.22 -6.96 15.27
C ALA A 42 -4.65 -5.50 15.15
N ALA A 43 -3.96 -4.70 14.32
CA ALA A 43 -4.32 -3.31 14.06
C ALA A 43 -5.68 -3.14 13.37
N LEU A 44 -6.14 -4.16 12.64
CA LEU A 44 -7.43 -4.16 11.95
C LEU A 44 -8.59 -4.67 12.83
N ALA A 45 -8.32 -5.34 13.95
CA ALA A 45 -9.35 -5.85 14.83
C ALA A 45 -10.18 -4.70 15.44
N GLY A 46 -11.46 -4.61 15.08
CA GLY A 46 -12.36 -3.56 15.56
C GLY A 46 -12.19 -2.19 14.85
N ALA A 47 -11.26 -2.08 13.90
CA ALA A 47 -11.03 -0.84 13.17
C ALA A 47 -12.29 -0.37 12.43
N LYS A 48 -12.55 0.94 12.45
CA LYS A 48 -13.63 1.59 11.67
C LYS A 48 -13.10 2.37 10.48
N ARG A 49 -11.80 2.34 10.25
CA ARG A 49 -11.05 3.07 9.23
C ARG A 49 -9.96 2.14 8.71
N ILE A 50 -9.88 1.95 7.40
CA ILE A 50 -8.92 1.04 6.77
C ILE A 50 -8.39 1.72 5.50
N ALA A 51 -7.06 1.82 5.40
CA ALA A 51 -6.38 2.23 4.17
C ALA A 51 -5.97 0.98 3.39
N VAL A 52 -6.64 0.68 2.29
CA VAL A 52 -6.34 -0.53 1.50
C VAL A 52 -5.02 -0.36 0.77
N PRO A 53 -4.12 -1.36 0.82
CA PRO A 53 -2.83 -1.30 0.15
C PRO A 53 -2.96 -1.14 -1.37
N GLY A 54 -1.93 -0.59 -2.01
CA GLY A 54 -1.81 -0.65 -3.46
C GLY A 54 -1.58 -2.09 -3.94
N CYS A 55 -1.91 -2.37 -5.19
CA CYS A 55 -1.74 -3.70 -5.78
C CYS A 55 -0.26 -4.15 -5.81
N TYR A 56 0.66 -3.30 -6.28
CA TYR A 56 2.09 -3.62 -6.27
C TYR A 56 2.67 -3.73 -4.84
N PRO A 57 2.44 -2.77 -3.92
CA PRO A 57 2.86 -2.92 -2.51
C PRO A 57 2.36 -4.21 -1.86
N THR A 58 1.15 -4.67 -2.18
CA THR A 58 0.62 -5.94 -1.67
C THR A 58 1.50 -7.11 -2.11
N ALA A 59 1.74 -7.25 -3.42
CA ALA A 59 2.54 -8.35 -3.96
C ALA A 59 3.99 -8.31 -3.43
N VAL A 60 4.61 -7.14 -3.46
CA VAL A 60 6.02 -6.95 -3.07
C VAL A 60 6.21 -7.17 -1.58
N SER A 61 5.35 -6.59 -0.74
CA SER A 61 5.47 -6.75 0.71
C SER A 61 5.29 -8.21 1.12
N LEU A 62 4.31 -8.91 0.55
CA LEU A 62 4.10 -10.34 0.83
C LEU A 62 5.28 -11.21 0.38
N ALA A 63 5.89 -10.90 -0.77
CA ALA A 63 7.06 -11.63 -1.27
C ALA A 63 8.30 -11.42 -0.40
N LEU A 64 8.52 -10.21 0.09
CA LEU A 64 9.79 -9.81 0.72
C LEU A 64 9.77 -9.84 2.25
N PHE A 65 8.64 -9.55 2.90
CA PHE A 65 8.63 -9.39 4.37
C PHE A 65 9.22 -10.58 5.15
N PRO A 66 9.07 -11.87 4.72
CA PRO A 66 9.66 -12.97 5.48
C PRO A 66 11.19 -12.92 5.49
N ALA A 67 11.81 -12.60 4.36
CA ALA A 67 13.27 -12.54 4.23
C ALA A 67 13.85 -11.34 5.01
N TYR A 68 13.23 -10.16 4.89
CA TYR A 68 13.64 -8.97 5.64
C TYR A 68 13.40 -9.13 7.14
N GLY A 69 12.26 -9.69 7.55
CA GLY A 69 11.94 -9.93 8.97
C GLY A 69 12.88 -10.95 9.63
N ALA A 70 13.45 -11.87 8.85
CA ALA A 70 14.44 -12.84 9.31
C ALA A 70 15.90 -12.35 9.18
N GLY A 71 16.13 -11.15 8.64
CA GLY A 71 17.48 -10.62 8.41
C GLY A 71 18.28 -11.40 7.35
N LEU A 72 17.60 -12.02 6.38
CA LEU A 72 18.21 -12.84 5.32
C LEU A 72 18.45 -12.08 4.01
N ALA A 73 18.01 -10.83 3.93
CA ALA A 73 18.13 -9.97 2.75
C ALA A 73 18.81 -8.64 3.13
N GLU A 74 19.58 -8.11 2.19
CA GLU A 74 20.15 -6.77 2.28
C GLU A 74 19.04 -5.69 2.22
N PRO A 75 19.28 -4.48 2.75
CA PRO A 75 18.27 -3.41 2.79
C PRO A 75 17.67 -3.02 1.43
N GLU A 76 18.41 -3.24 0.34
CA GLU A 76 18.02 -2.85 -1.01
C GLU A 76 17.37 -4.02 -1.77
N ALA A 77 16.26 -3.73 -2.46
CA ALA A 77 15.58 -4.66 -3.37
C ALA A 77 15.30 -4.00 -4.71
N VAL A 78 15.51 -4.75 -5.79
CA VAL A 78 15.06 -4.39 -7.14
C VAL A 78 13.81 -5.19 -7.45
N ILE A 79 12.72 -4.50 -7.79
CA ILE A 79 11.43 -5.11 -8.09
C ILE A 79 11.08 -4.90 -9.56
N VAL A 80 10.78 -6.00 -10.25
CA VAL A 80 10.12 -5.99 -11.56
C VAL A 80 8.79 -6.73 -11.42
N ALA A 81 7.69 -6.02 -11.66
CA ALA A 81 6.34 -6.55 -11.51
C ALA A 81 5.53 -6.35 -12.79
N ALA A 82 4.97 -7.44 -13.31
CA ALA A 82 4.03 -7.39 -14.42
C ALA A 82 2.58 -7.30 -13.89
N SER A 83 1.72 -6.57 -14.60
CA SER A 83 0.32 -6.41 -14.25
C SER A 83 -0.55 -6.37 -15.51
N GLY A 84 -1.77 -6.91 -15.41
CA GLY A 84 -2.79 -6.73 -16.44
C GLY A 84 -3.30 -5.29 -16.51
N THR A 85 -3.89 -4.90 -17.64
CA THR A 85 -4.33 -3.52 -17.89
C THR A 85 -5.38 -2.99 -16.91
N SER A 86 -6.16 -3.88 -16.29
CA SER A 86 -7.17 -3.51 -15.27
C SER A 86 -6.58 -2.73 -14.08
N GLY A 87 -5.30 -2.92 -13.75
CA GLY A 87 -4.63 -2.20 -12.68
C GLY A 87 -4.40 -0.71 -12.96
N ALA A 88 -4.45 -0.29 -14.23
CA ALA A 88 -4.29 1.11 -14.63
C ALA A 88 -5.59 1.94 -14.50
N GLY A 89 -6.69 1.31 -14.08
CA GLY A 89 -8.00 1.92 -13.93
C GLY A 89 -8.85 1.84 -15.20
N LYS A 90 -10.08 2.37 -15.10
CA LYS A 90 -11.10 2.30 -16.17
C LYS A 90 -11.16 3.56 -17.05
N ALA A 91 -10.33 4.57 -16.76
CA ALA A 91 -10.32 5.78 -17.56
C ALA A 91 -9.80 5.47 -18.97
N ALA A 92 -10.60 5.76 -20.00
CA ALA A 92 -10.19 5.58 -21.39
C ALA A 92 -9.05 6.55 -21.71
N LYS A 93 -7.87 5.99 -22.01
CA LYS A 93 -6.68 6.75 -22.41
C LYS A 93 -6.02 6.05 -23.60
N PRO A 94 -5.47 6.77 -24.59
CA PRO A 94 -4.90 6.14 -25.79
C PRO A 94 -3.82 5.08 -25.54
N HIS A 95 -3.07 5.19 -24.44
CA HIS A 95 -2.03 4.22 -24.04
C HIS A 95 -2.56 3.04 -23.21
N LEU A 96 -3.87 2.97 -22.97
CA LEU A 96 -4.56 1.90 -22.23
C LEU A 96 -5.60 1.16 -23.12
N LEU A 97 -5.61 1.44 -24.43
CA LEU A 97 -6.47 0.80 -25.43
C LEU A 97 -5.72 -0.34 -26.14
#